data_AF-A0A9D8R8X7-F1
#
_entry.id   AF-A0A9D8R8X7-F1
#
_cell.length_a   1.000
_cell.length_b   1.000
_cell.length_c   1.000
_cell.angle_alpha   90.00
_cell.angle_beta   90.00
_cell.angle_gamma   90.00
#
_symmetry.space_group_name_H-M   'P 1'
#
loop_
_entity.id
_entity.type
_entity.pdbx_description
1 polymer ?
#
loop_
_entity_poly.entity_id
_entity_poly.type
_entity_poly.pdbx_seq_one_letter_code
_entity_poly.pdbx_strand_id
1 'polypeptide(L)'
;MSEDLNPVVPIEEQPVEIQEEPQTEIDKTDFSNKGLKEIVDTFKELLDGENMQQLYKHAEALKAAFYKNLRKEKIASGLVQPAETTATEVPAPEAETPAEEEAPEEETVSYNPFAEIERGFKELYSQYKARRAAFTQELEKQKEENYQTKLALI
;
A
#
# COMPACT_ATOMS: atom_id res chain seq x y z
N MET A 1 -60.82 17.55 26.27
CA MET A 1 -60.76 16.16 25.80
C MET A 1 -61.02 16.23 24.30
N SER A 2 -60.05 16.04 23.41
CA SER A 2 -58.80 15.31 23.55
C SER A 2 -57.76 15.88 22.58
N GLU A 3 -56.53 15.91 23.05
CA GLU A 3 -55.32 16.19 22.29
C GLU A 3 -55.12 15.12 21.21
N ASP A 4 -55.07 15.54 19.94
CA ASP A 4 -54.57 14.71 18.85
C ASP A 4 -53.03 14.80 18.89
N LEU A 5 -52.46 14.01 19.78
CA LEU A 5 -51.02 13.77 19.87
C LEU A 5 -50.60 12.97 18.63
N ASN A 6 -49.93 13.65 17.71
CA ASN A 6 -49.13 13.01 16.66
C ASN A 6 -48.29 11.89 17.28
N PRO A 7 -48.28 10.66 16.71
CA PRO A 7 -47.37 9.64 17.18
C PRO A 7 -45.95 10.10 16.87
N VAL A 8 -45.20 10.39 17.94
CA VAL A 8 -43.75 10.49 17.92
C VAL A 8 -43.24 9.19 17.34
N VAL A 9 -42.81 9.24 16.09
CA VAL A 9 -41.92 8.23 15.50
C VAL A 9 -40.71 8.18 16.42
N PRO A 10 -40.41 7.04 17.07
CA PRO A 10 -39.15 6.87 17.75
C PRO A 10 -38.09 6.96 16.67
N ILE A 11 -37.28 8.01 16.72
CA ILE A 11 -35.99 8.03 16.03
C ILE A 11 -35.21 6.93 16.73
N GLU A 12 -35.19 5.73 16.13
CA GLU A 12 -34.20 4.73 16.45
C GLU A 12 -32.84 5.39 16.22
N GLU A 13 -32.22 5.83 17.30
CA GLU A 13 -30.78 5.98 17.39
C GLU A 13 -30.19 4.61 17.08
N GLN A 14 -29.99 4.34 15.80
CA GLN A 14 -29.04 3.33 15.37
C GLN A 14 -27.72 3.74 16.02
N PRO A 15 -27.17 2.93 16.95
CA PRO A 15 -25.80 3.16 17.37
C PRO A 15 -24.98 3.14 16.08
N VAL A 16 -24.21 4.21 15.84
CA VAL A 16 -23.10 4.12 14.90
C VAL A 16 -22.16 3.12 15.55
N GLU A 17 -22.42 1.85 15.24
CA GLU A 17 -21.53 0.75 15.52
C GLU A 17 -20.30 1.10 14.69
N ILE A 18 -19.36 1.74 15.37
CA ILE A 18 -17.97 1.81 14.96
C ILE A 18 -17.62 0.33 14.88
N GLN A 19 -17.78 -0.24 13.69
CA GLN A 19 -17.22 -1.52 13.35
C GLN A 19 -15.73 -1.30 13.55
N GLU A 20 -15.22 -1.62 14.73
CA GLU A 20 -13.87 -2.13 14.88
C GLU A 20 -13.82 -3.29 13.89
N GLU A 21 -13.36 -2.97 12.68
CA GLU A 21 -13.00 -3.98 11.71
C GLU A 21 -12.13 -4.98 12.50
N PRO A 22 -12.52 -6.27 12.52
CA PRO A 22 -11.69 -7.26 13.16
C PRO A 22 -10.31 -7.09 12.54
N GLN A 23 -9.29 -6.98 13.40
CA GLN A 23 -7.89 -7.09 13.00
C GLN A 23 -7.75 -8.46 12.34
N THR A 24 -8.08 -8.52 11.05
CA THR A 24 -8.07 -9.73 10.26
C THR A 24 -6.63 -10.20 10.30
N GLU A 25 -6.48 -11.45 10.74
CA GLU A 25 -5.29 -12.27 10.57
C GLU A 25 -4.49 -11.77 9.39
N ILE A 26 -3.21 -11.53 9.64
CA ILE A 26 -2.25 -11.19 8.61
C ILE A 26 -2.13 -12.44 7.74
N ASP A 27 -3.06 -12.59 6.80
CA ASP A 27 -2.95 -13.49 5.67
C ASP A 27 -1.82 -12.90 4.84
N LYS A 28 -0.58 -13.20 5.27
CA LYS A 28 0.65 -12.86 4.57
C LYS A 28 0.56 -13.64 3.28
N THR A 29 -0.10 -13.07 2.29
CA THR A 29 -0.14 -13.62 0.94
C THR A 29 1.31 -13.70 0.48
N ASP A 30 1.84 -14.91 0.46
CA ASP A 30 3.25 -15.12 0.22
C ASP A 30 3.50 -15.09 -1.29
N PHE A 31 3.95 -13.93 -1.76
CA PHE A 31 4.31 -13.73 -3.17
C PHE A 31 5.69 -14.31 -3.50
N SER A 32 6.40 -14.94 -2.54
CA SER A 32 7.75 -15.50 -2.76
C SER A 32 7.82 -16.59 -3.83
N ASN A 33 6.70 -17.24 -4.13
CA ASN A 33 6.61 -18.31 -5.13
C ASN A 33 6.27 -17.79 -6.55
N LYS A 34 5.89 -16.52 -6.69
CA LYS A 34 5.60 -15.89 -7.99
C LYS A 34 6.88 -15.45 -8.69
N GLY A 35 6.88 -15.45 -10.02
CA GLY A 35 7.95 -14.89 -10.83
C GLY A 35 8.02 -13.36 -10.75
N LEU A 36 9.13 -12.78 -11.18
CA LEU A 36 9.37 -11.34 -11.11
C LEU A 36 8.28 -10.53 -11.83
N LYS A 37 7.91 -10.98 -13.02
CA LYS A 37 6.84 -10.39 -13.84
C LYS A 37 5.48 -10.50 -13.16
N GLU A 38 5.16 -11.64 -12.56
CA GLU A 38 3.88 -11.85 -11.88
C GLU A 38 3.73 -10.96 -10.64
N ILE A 39 4.82 -10.71 -9.91
CA ILE A 39 4.83 -9.79 -8.76
C ILE A 39 4.54 -8.36 -9.23
N VAL A 40 5.19 -7.93 -10.32
CA VAL A 40 4.96 -6.60 -10.92
C VAL A 40 3.52 -6.48 -11.43
N ASP A 41 3.00 -7.49 -12.13
CA ASP A 41 1.63 -7.47 -12.65
C ASP A 41 0.60 -7.44 -11.51
N THR A 42 0.80 -8.24 -10.46
CA THR A 42 -0.06 -8.22 -9.26
C THR A 42 -0.02 -6.85 -8.57
N PHE A 43 1.15 -6.20 -8.51
CA PHE A 43 1.26 -4.88 -7.90
C PHE A 43 0.54 -3.80 -8.72
N LYS A 44 0.61 -3.88 -10.05
CA LYS A 44 -0.18 -3.03 -10.97
C LYS A 44 -1.68 -3.21 -10.77
N GLU A 45 -2.16 -4.46 -10.74
CA GLU A 45 -3.59 -4.73 -10.52
C GLU A 45 -4.10 -4.15 -9.18
N LEU A 46 -3.31 -4.26 -8.10
CA LEU A 46 -3.63 -3.64 -6.82
C LEU A 46 -3.56 -2.11 -6.87
N LEU A 47 -2.63 -1.55 -7.65
CA LEU A 47 -2.47 -0.12 -7.88
C LEU A 47 -3.57 0.48 -8.77
N ASP A 48 -4.19 -0.31 -9.64
CA ASP A 48 -5.32 0.11 -10.45
C ASP A 48 -6.65 -0.10 -9.70
N GLY A 49 -6.69 -1.08 -8.79
CA GLY A 49 -7.84 -1.35 -7.94
C GLY A 49 -8.16 -0.21 -6.98
N GLU A 50 -9.40 -0.15 -6.49
CA GLU A 50 -9.84 0.87 -5.52
C GLU A 50 -9.58 0.46 -4.06
N ASN A 51 -9.19 -0.79 -3.83
CA ASN A 51 -9.01 -1.35 -2.49
C ASN A 51 -7.65 -0.95 -1.88
N MET A 52 -7.59 0.27 -1.32
CA MET A 52 -6.42 0.81 -0.61
C MET A 52 -5.94 -0.09 0.54
N GLN A 53 -6.87 -0.74 1.24
CA GLN A 53 -6.51 -1.63 2.35
C GLN A 53 -5.72 -2.85 1.85
N GLN A 54 -6.14 -3.47 0.75
CA GLN A 54 -5.39 -4.57 0.14
C GLN A 54 -4.04 -4.11 -0.39
N LEU A 55 -3.99 -2.95 -1.06
CA LEU A 55 -2.74 -2.37 -1.54
C LEU A 55 -1.74 -2.17 -0.38
N TYR A 56 -2.20 -1.64 0.76
CA TYR A 56 -1.36 -1.47 1.95
C TYR A 56 -0.88 -2.80 2.54
N LYS A 57 -1.79 -3.79 2.64
CA LYS A 57 -1.47 -5.13 3.18
C LYS A 57 -0.46 -5.88 2.32
N HIS A 58 -0.53 -5.75 1.00
CA HIS A 58 0.31 -6.52 0.07
C HIS A 58 1.57 -5.78 -0.40
N ALA A 59 1.66 -4.44 -0.33
CA ALA A 59 2.79 -3.68 -0.86
C ALA A 59 4.15 -4.11 -0.29
N GLU A 60 4.27 -4.27 1.03
CA GLU A 60 5.53 -4.72 1.67
C GLU A 60 5.86 -6.18 1.33
N ALA A 61 4.85 -7.04 1.25
CA ALA A 61 5.03 -8.44 0.87
C ALA A 61 5.48 -8.57 -0.60
N LEU A 62 4.92 -7.76 -1.50
CA LEU A 62 5.31 -7.68 -2.91
C LEU A 62 6.73 -7.14 -3.06
N LYS A 63 7.09 -6.09 -2.31
CA LYS A 63 8.46 -5.55 -2.28
C LYS A 63 9.47 -6.60 -1.83
N ALA A 64 9.22 -7.27 -0.71
CA ALA A 64 10.11 -8.31 -0.20
C ALA A 64 10.23 -9.48 -1.20
N ALA A 65 9.12 -9.94 -1.77
CA ALA A 65 9.12 -11.00 -2.77
C ALA A 65 9.85 -10.60 -4.05
N PHE A 66 9.68 -9.34 -4.51
CA PHE A 66 10.33 -8.81 -5.70
C PHE A 66 11.84 -8.87 -5.58
N TYR A 67 12.43 -8.26 -4.55
CA TYR A 67 13.89 -8.25 -4.38
C TYR A 67 14.47 -9.64 -4.13
N LYS A 68 13.74 -10.51 -3.43
CA LYS A 68 14.14 -11.90 -3.22
C LYS A 68 14.19 -12.67 -4.54
N ASN A 69 13.19 -12.52 -5.40
CA ASN A 69 13.17 -13.17 -6.71
C ASN A 69 14.14 -12.51 -7.70
N LEU A 70 14.30 -11.19 -7.65
CA LEU A 70 15.28 -10.44 -8.44
C LEU A 70 16.69 -10.99 -8.18
N ARG A 71 17.03 -11.22 -6.91
CA ARG A 71 18.29 -11.82 -6.51
C ARG A 71 18.44 -13.26 -7.00
N LYS A 72 17.41 -14.09 -6.84
CA LYS A 72 17.42 -15.47 -7.34
C LYS A 72 17.64 -15.52 -8.86
N GLU A 73 16.97 -14.64 -9.61
CA GLU A 73 17.11 -14.58 -11.07
C GLU A 73 18.46 -13.99 -11.51
N LYS A 74 18.99 -12.98 -10.81
CA LYS A 74 20.36 -12.46 -11.03
C LYS A 74 21.40 -13.57 -10.84
N ILE A 75 21.23 -14.44 -9.83
CA ILE A 75 22.10 -15.61 -9.61
C ILE A 75 21.88 -16.68 -10.69
N ALA A 76 20.63 -17.01 -11.02
CA ALA A 76 20.30 -18.01 -12.05
C ALA A 76 20.81 -17.64 -13.44
N SER A 77 20.85 -16.35 -13.75
CA SER A 77 21.38 -15.81 -15.01
C SER A 77 22.91 -15.74 -15.05
N GLY A 78 23.60 -16.12 -13.97
CA GLY A 78 25.05 -16.06 -13.85
C GLY A 78 25.62 -14.65 -13.73
N LEU A 79 24.78 -13.62 -13.55
CA LEU A 79 25.21 -12.24 -13.34
C LEU A 79 25.86 -12.03 -11.97
N VAL A 80 25.50 -12.85 -10.98
CA VAL A 80 25.97 -12.75 -9.60
C VAL A 80 26.32 -14.14 -9.07
N GLN A 81 27.52 -14.32 -8.52
CA GLN A 81 27.90 -15.58 -7.89
C GLN A 81 27.23 -15.73 -6.51
N PRO A 82 26.75 -16.92 -6.12
CA PRO A 82 26.06 -17.12 -4.86
C PRO A 82 26.91 -16.73 -3.62
N ALA A 83 28.25 -16.82 -3.73
CA ALA A 83 29.19 -16.53 -2.65
C ALA A 83 29.42 -15.02 -2.38
N GLU A 84 29.24 -14.14 -3.36
CA GLU A 84 29.40 -12.68 -3.16
C GLU A 84 28.20 -12.03 -2.46
N THR A 85 27.10 -12.78 -2.31
CA THR A 85 25.83 -12.17 -1.91
C THR A 85 25.57 -12.13 -0.40
N THR A 86 26.41 -12.73 0.44
CA THR A 86 26.17 -12.80 1.89
C THR A 86 26.70 -11.60 2.69
N ALA A 87 27.46 -10.67 2.08
CA ALA A 87 28.25 -9.72 2.86
C ALA A 87 27.97 -8.22 2.64
N THR A 88 27.18 -7.78 1.65
CA THR A 88 27.16 -6.31 1.37
C THR A 88 25.82 -5.70 0.92
N GLU A 89 24.74 -6.46 0.76
CA GLU A 89 23.46 -5.83 0.38
C GLU A 89 22.27 -6.52 1.05
N VAL A 90 22.23 -6.34 2.37
CA VAL A 90 21.04 -6.54 3.16
C VAL A 90 20.80 -5.20 3.86
N PRO A 91 19.97 -4.27 3.34
CA PRO A 91 19.15 -3.51 4.25
C PRO A 91 18.10 -4.51 4.72
N ALA A 92 18.38 -5.15 5.85
CA ALA A 92 17.36 -5.82 6.62
C ALA A 92 16.30 -4.76 6.95
N PRO A 93 15.01 -5.05 6.75
CA PRO A 93 13.94 -4.11 7.01
C PRO A 93 13.72 -4.03 8.52
N GLU A 94 14.50 -3.21 9.21
CA GLU A 94 14.23 -2.83 10.59
C GLU A 94 14.29 -1.31 10.73
N ALA A 95 13.25 -0.80 11.38
CA ALA A 95 13.07 0.55 11.92
C ALA A 95 12.62 1.65 10.94
N GLU A 96 11.39 2.09 11.20
CA GLU A 96 10.79 3.36 10.81
C GLU A 96 11.81 4.52 10.78
N THR A 97 11.87 5.25 9.67
CA THR A 97 12.32 6.64 9.65
C THR A 97 11.41 7.45 8.70
N PRO A 98 10.91 8.62 9.15
CA PRO A 98 10.07 9.49 8.35
C PRO A 98 10.94 10.32 7.41
N ALA A 99 10.42 10.60 6.21
CA ALA A 99 10.93 11.61 5.28
C ALA A 99 12.42 11.49 4.92
N GLU A 100 12.71 10.77 3.84
CA GLU A 100 13.87 11.12 3.02
C GLU A 100 13.45 11.21 1.55
N GLU A 101 13.80 12.36 1.02
CA GLU A 101 13.50 12.99 -0.25
C GLU A 101 14.09 12.14 -1.40
N GLU A 102 13.23 11.45 -2.14
CA GLU A 102 13.64 10.63 -3.28
C GLU A 102 13.79 11.56 -4.50
N ALA A 103 14.98 12.15 -4.63
CA ALA A 103 15.39 12.93 -5.79
C ALA A 103 15.20 12.14 -7.11
N PRO A 104 14.91 12.80 -8.24
CA PRO A 104 14.70 12.12 -9.51
C PRO A 104 16.01 11.47 -9.97
N GLU A 105 16.09 10.15 -9.87
CA GLU A 105 17.18 9.38 -10.48
C GLU A 105 17.06 9.52 -12.01
N GLU A 106 18.11 10.07 -12.62
CA GLU A 106 18.17 10.33 -14.05
C GLU A 106 17.84 9.07 -14.87
N GLU A 107 17.00 9.28 -15.89
CA GLU A 107 16.43 8.27 -16.78
C GLU A 107 17.48 7.64 -17.69
N THR A 108 18.41 6.90 -17.12
CA THR A 108 19.42 6.15 -17.87
C THR A 108 18.89 4.75 -18.15
N VAL A 109 18.66 4.44 -19.43
CA VAL A 109 18.30 3.09 -19.88
C VAL A 109 19.53 2.21 -19.63
N SER A 110 19.50 1.42 -18.57
CA SER A 110 20.57 0.47 -18.30
C SER A 110 20.49 -0.68 -19.29
N TYR A 111 21.64 -1.16 -19.80
CA TYR A 111 21.71 -2.35 -20.65
C TYR A 111 21.41 -3.67 -19.91
N ASN A 112 21.18 -3.64 -18.60
CA ASN A 112 20.87 -4.82 -17.80
C ASN A 112 19.35 -5.06 -17.75
N PRO A 113 18.83 -6.19 -18.25
CA PRO A 113 17.39 -6.47 -18.28
C PRO A 113 16.75 -6.45 -16.88
N PHE A 114 17.51 -6.75 -15.82
CA PHE A 114 17.02 -6.70 -14.45
C PHE A 114 16.79 -5.28 -13.94
N ALA A 115 17.58 -4.32 -14.41
CA ALA A 115 17.46 -2.93 -13.95
C ALA A 115 16.27 -2.21 -14.60
N GLU A 116 15.86 -2.60 -15.82
CA GLU A 116 14.59 -2.12 -16.38
C GLU A 116 13.39 -2.61 -15.56
N ILE A 117 13.41 -3.87 -15.13
CA ILE A 117 12.34 -4.45 -14.30
C ILE A 117 12.34 -3.81 -12.90
N GLU A 118 13.52 -3.62 -12.30
CA GLU A 118 13.69 -2.94 -11.01
C GLU A 118 13.22 -1.49 -11.05
N ARG A 119 13.55 -0.75 -12.12
CA ARG A 119 13.04 0.61 -12.36
C ARG A 119 11.51 0.62 -12.45
N GLY A 120 10.92 -0.29 -13.22
CA GLY A 120 9.47 -0.40 -13.32
C GLY A 120 8.80 -0.70 -11.99
N PHE A 121 9.38 -1.57 -11.16
CA PHE A 121 8.88 -1.84 -9.82
C PHE A 121 8.99 -0.61 -8.89
N LYS A 122 10.12 0.12 -8.97
CA LYS A 122 10.33 1.35 -8.19
C LYS A 122 9.33 2.45 -8.55
N GLU A 123 9.05 2.62 -9.83
CA GLU A 123 8.03 3.56 -10.30
C GLU A 123 6.64 3.22 -9.74
N LEU A 124 6.24 1.96 -9.80
CA LEU A 124 4.98 1.50 -9.19
C LEU A 124 4.95 1.77 -7.69
N TYR A 125 6.07 1.56 -6.99
CA TYR A 125 6.15 1.82 -5.56
C TYR A 125 6.03 3.32 -5.23
N SER A 126 6.59 4.19 -6.07
CA SER A 126 6.39 5.64 -5.98
C SER A 126 4.93 6.04 -6.18
N GLN A 127 4.27 5.47 -7.19
CA GLN A 127 2.83 5.69 -7.43
C GLN A 127 1.99 5.23 -6.23
N TYR A 128 2.33 4.10 -5.61
CA TYR A 128 1.72 3.64 -4.37
C TYR A 128 1.87 4.66 -3.24
N LYS A 129 3.08 5.18 -2.99
CA LYS A 129 3.31 6.21 -1.96
C LYS A 129 2.45 7.45 -2.22
N ALA A 130 2.38 7.91 -3.47
CA ALA A 130 1.57 9.06 -3.85
C ALA A 130 0.07 8.81 -3.63
N ARG A 131 -0.43 7.65 -4.03
CA ARG A 131 -1.85 7.29 -3.87
C ARG A 131 -2.23 7.12 -2.41
N ARG A 132 -1.35 6.56 -1.58
CA ARG A 132 -1.51 6.49 -0.12
C ARG A 132 -1.61 7.89 0.49
N ALA A 133 -0.70 8.79 0.13
CA ALA A 133 -0.71 10.16 0.62
C ALA A 133 -2.02 10.89 0.24
N ALA A 134 -2.45 10.77 -1.02
CA ALA A 134 -3.70 11.35 -1.50
C ALA A 134 -4.93 10.81 -0.76
N PHE A 135 -4.98 9.50 -0.51
CA PHE A 135 -6.09 8.88 0.23
C PHE A 135 -6.16 9.37 1.68
N THR A 136 -5.02 9.45 2.38
CA THR A 136 -4.98 9.99 3.75
C THR A 136 -5.43 11.45 3.78
N GLN A 137 -4.98 12.27 2.83
CA GLN A 137 -5.36 13.67 2.73
C GLN A 137 -6.88 13.83 2.48
N GLU A 138 -7.47 13.02 1.62
CA GLU A 138 -8.92 13.05 1.35
C GLU A 138 -9.73 12.64 2.59
N LEU A 139 -9.27 11.63 3.32
CA LEU A 139 -9.93 11.18 4.55
C LEU A 139 -9.89 12.28 5.64
N GLU A 140 -8.75 12.96 5.79
CA GLU A 140 -8.63 14.11 6.70
C GLU A 140 -9.55 15.26 6.28
N LYS A 141 -9.62 15.57 4.98
CA LYS A 141 -10.49 16.61 4.44
C LYS A 141 -11.96 16.30 4.69
N GLN A 142 -12.40 15.06 4.45
CA GLN A 142 -13.78 14.65 4.74
C GLN A 142 -14.10 14.72 6.22
N LYS A 143 -13.15 14.36 7.09
CA LYS A 143 -13.30 14.47 8.54
C LYS A 143 -13.47 15.94 8.97
N GLU A 144 -12.68 16.84 8.39
CA GLU A 144 -12.77 18.28 8.65
C GLU A 144 -14.09 18.87 8.15
N GLU A 145 -14.51 18.58 6.93
CA GLU A 145 -15.79 19.04 6.37
C GLU A 145 -17.00 18.58 7.20
N ASN A 146 -16.98 17.32 7.64
CA ASN A 146 -18.01 16.78 8.55
C ASN A 146 -17.99 17.48 9.91
N TYR A 147 -16.81 17.79 10.45
CA TYR A 147 -16.69 18.51 11.72
C TYR A 147 -17.26 19.94 11.59
N GLN A 148 -16.90 20.66 10.52
CA GLN A 148 -17.41 22.00 10.24
C GLN A 148 -18.93 22.01 10.07
N THR A 149 -19.48 21.04 9.33
CA THR A 149 -20.93 20.90 9.15
C THR A 149 -21.64 20.68 10.49
N LYS A 150 -21.07 19.87 11.37
CA LYS A 150 -21.62 19.64 12.72
C LYS A 150 -21.57 20.90 13.59
N LEU A 151 -20.49 21.66 13.53
CA LEU A 151 -20.37 22.93 14.25
C LEU A 151 -21.40 23.96 13.77
N ALA A 152 -21.71 23.99 12.47
CA ALA A 152 -22.68 24.92 11.90
C ALA A 152 -24.14 24.63 12.28
N LEU A 153 -24.44 23.44 12.83
CA LEU A 153 -25.77 23.01 13.26
C LEU A 153 -26.05 23.29 14.75
N ILE A 154 -25.06 23.79 15.50
CA ILE A 154 -25.12 24.10 16.95
C ILE A 154 -25.20 25.62 17.14
#